data_AF-A0AA51I4P1-F1
#
_entry.id   AF-A0AA51I4P1-F1
#
_cell.length_a   1.000
_cell.length_b   1.000
_cell.length_c   1.000
_cell.angle_alpha   90.00
_cell.angle_beta   90.00
_cell.angle_gamma   90.00
#
_symmetry.space_group_name_H-M   'P 1'
#
loop_
_entity.id
_entity.type
_entity.pdbx_description
1 polymer ?
#
loop_
_entity_poly.entity_id
_entity_poly.type
_entity_poly.pdbx_seq_one_letter_code
_entity_poly.pdbx_strand_id
1 'polypeptide(L)' 'ILKTLIDNISIPVTCKIRIFETAEQTLNIVNKLVGTGIKAIAIHGRTRNERPQHPVHTDIIHYVSERTPIPV' A
#
# COMPACT_ATOMS: atom_id res chain seq x y z
N ILE A 1 13.48 -4.80 -5.97
CA ILE A 1 12.87 -5.89 -5.17
C ILE A 1 11.57 -6.37 -5.80
N LEU A 2 10.44 -5.63 -5.70
CA LEU A 2 9.14 -6.13 -6.19
C LEU A 2 9.16 -6.52 -7.67
N LYS A 3 9.71 -5.67 -8.55
CA LYS A 3 9.83 -5.97 -9.97
C LYS A 3 10.60 -7.27 -10.22
N THR A 4 11.74 -7.45 -9.55
CA THR A 4 12.52 -8.69 -9.60
C THR A 4 11.72 -9.90 -9.15
N LEU A 5 10.95 -9.82 -8.06
CA LEU A 5 10.11 -10.93 -7.61
C LEU A 5 9.06 -11.27 -8.68
N ILE A 6 8.35 -10.26 -9.18
CA ILE A 6 7.28 -10.40 -10.18
C ILE A 6 7.80 -11.01 -11.48
N ASP A 7 9.00 -10.63 -11.92
CA ASP A 7 9.57 -11.11 -13.18
C ASP A 7 10.13 -12.54 -13.08
N ASN A 8 10.35 -13.07 -11.87
CA ASN A 8 11.07 -14.33 -11.67
C ASN A 8 10.27 -15.42 -10.94
N ILE A 9 9.03 -15.14 -10.50
CA ILE A 9 8.15 -16.15 -9.88
C ILE A 9 6.80 -16.20 -10.58
N SER A 10 6.20 -17.39 -10.67
CA SER A 10 4.93 -17.62 -11.35
C SER A 10 3.69 -17.36 -10.47
N ILE A 11 3.89 -17.02 -9.19
CA ILE A 11 2.82 -16.78 -8.24
C ILE A 11 2.53 -15.27 -8.06
N PRO A 12 1.29 -14.88 -7.74
CA PRO A 12 0.95 -13.49 -7.43
C PRO A 12 1.82 -12.91 -6.31
N VAL A 13 2.41 -11.73 -6.57
CA VAL A 13 3.15 -10.98 -5.55
C VAL A 13 2.23 -9.89 -4.98
N THR A 14 2.15 -9.82 -3.65
CA THR A 14 1.49 -8.75 -2.90
C THR A 14 2.51 -8.04 -2.02
N CYS A 15 2.20 -6.85 -1.52
CA CYS A 15 3.03 -6.19 -0.51
C CYS A 15 2.18 -5.55 0.60
N LYS A 16 2.82 -5.25 1.72
CA LYS A 16 2.19 -4.56 2.86
C LYS A 16 2.94 -3.28 3.16
N ILE A 17 2.20 -2.19 3.38
CA ILE A 17 2.75 -0.91 3.78
C ILE A 17 2.12 -0.37 5.06
N ARG A 18 2.70 0.73 5.53
CA ARG A 18 2.11 1.68 6.48
C ARG A 18 1.89 2.99 5.75
N ILE A 19 0.91 3.76 6.19
CA ILE A 19 0.59 5.07 5.61
C ILE A 19 1.69 6.10 5.93
N PHE A 20 1.71 7.18 5.15
CA PHE A 20 2.49 8.39 5.41
C PHE A 20 1.62 9.45 6.08
N GLU A 21 2.20 10.62 6.37
CA GLU A 21 1.52 11.71 7.07
C GLU A 21 0.31 12.26 6.29
N THR A 22 0.31 12.14 4.96
CA THR A 22 -0.84 12.54 4.12
C THR A 22 -1.32 11.43 3.21
N ALA A 23 -2.58 11.55 2.79
CA ALA A 23 -3.23 10.62 1.87
C ALA A 23 -2.56 10.64 0.49
N GLU A 24 -2.11 11.81 0.02
CA GLU A 24 -1.41 11.99 -1.26
C GLU A 24 -0.02 11.37 -1.22
N GLN A 25 0.73 11.53 -0.12
CA GLN A 25 2.02 10.88 0.05
C GLN A 25 1.87 9.35 0.04
N THR A 26 0.82 8.85 0.71
CA THR A 26 0.49 7.43 0.70
C THR A 26 0.11 6.95 -0.70
N LEU A 27 -0.74 7.67 -1.42
CA LEU A 27 -1.15 7.32 -2.79
C LEU A 27 0.05 7.34 -3.75
N ASN A 28 0.95 8.30 -3.62
CA ASN A 28 2.15 8.41 -4.45
C ASN A 28 3.06 7.18 -4.34
N ILE A 29 3.23 6.62 -3.13
CA ILE A 29 3.99 5.38 -2.99
C ILE A 29 3.21 4.18 -3.52
N VAL A 30 1.89 4.13 -3.28
CA VAL A 30 1.02 3.03 -3.72
C VAL A 30 1.05 2.93 -5.25
N ASN A 31 0.90 4.04 -5.96
CA ASN A 31 0.99 4.08 -7.42
C ASN A 31 2.33 3.54 -7.95
N LYS A 32 3.45 3.86 -7.28
CA LYS A 32 4.77 3.31 -7.64
C LYS A 32 4.83 1.80 -7.43
N LEU A 33 4.28 1.29 -6.32
CA LEU A 33 4.26 -0.14 -6.00
C LEU A 33 3.35 -0.91 -6.96
N VAL A 34 2.15 -0.39 -7.25
CA VAL A 34 1.22 -0.91 -8.27
C VAL A 34 1.90 -0.99 -9.63
N GLY A 35 2.64 0.06 -10.02
CA GLY A 35 3.41 0.11 -11.26
C GLY A 35 4.49 -0.98 -11.40
N THR A 36 4.86 -1.67 -10.31
CA THR A 36 5.76 -2.84 -10.39
C THR A 36 5.06 -4.12 -10.87
N GLY A 37 3.73 -4.19 -10.77
CA GLY A 37 2.91 -5.34 -11.18
C GLY A 37 2.35 -6.20 -10.03
N ILE A 38 2.38 -5.71 -8.78
CA ILE A 38 1.77 -6.43 -7.65
C ILE A 38 0.26 -6.65 -7.86
N LYS A 39 -0.27 -7.74 -7.33
CA LYS A 39 -1.68 -8.14 -7.52
C LYS A 39 -2.63 -7.63 -6.45
N ALA A 40 -2.11 -7.31 -5.26
CA ALA A 40 -2.86 -6.66 -4.18
C ALA A 40 -1.89 -5.95 -3.23
N ILE A 41 -2.40 -5.01 -2.43
CA ILE A 41 -1.60 -4.28 -1.44
C ILE A 41 -2.34 -4.17 -0.12
N ALA A 42 -1.74 -4.64 0.97
CA ALA A 42 -2.30 -4.48 2.31
C ALA A 42 -1.82 -3.15 2.94
N ILE A 43 -2.75 -2.34 3.44
CA ILE A 43 -2.42 -1.06 4.09
C ILE A 43 -2.74 -1.13 5.59
N HIS A 44 -1.71 -0.96 6.42
CA HIS A 44 -1.91 -0.64 7.82
C HIS A 44 -2.10 0.87 7.96
N GLY A 45 -3.32 1.30 8.31
CA GLY A 45 -3.71 2.71 8.49
C GLY A 45 -3.10 3.39 9.72
N ARG A 46 -1.80 3.19 9.96
CA ARG A 46 -1.00 3.91 10.95
C ARG A 46 0.38 4.20 10.37
N THR A 47 0.93 5.36 10.66
CA THR A 47 2.30 5.72 10.30
C THR A 47 3.29 4.81 11.02
N ARG A 48 4.58 4.92 10.65
CA ARG A 48 5.65 4.14 11.28
C ARG A 48 5.77 4.40 12.79
N ASN A 49 5.55 5.65 13.20
CA ASN A 49 5.77 6.09 14.58
C ASN A 49 4.56 5.80 15.48
N GLU A 50 3.38 5.66 14.88
CA GLU A 50 2.16 5.30 15.60
C GLU A 50 2.19 3.87 16.17
N ARG A 51 1.73 3.79 17.42
CA ARG A 51 1.58 2.57 18.24
C ARG A 51 0.12 2.07 18.23
N PRO A 52 -0.16 0.84 18.70
CA PRO A 52 -1.53 0.28 18.69
C PRO A 52 -2.59 1.13 19.42
N GLN A 53 -2.19 1.93 20.42
CA GLN A 53 -3.08 2.87 21.11
C GLN A 53 -3.55 4.05 20.24
N HIS A 54 -2.83 4.37 19.17
CA HIS A 54 -3.23 5.41 18.24
C HIS A 54 -4.37 4.87 17.36
N PRO A 55 -5.37 5.69 17.03
CA PRO A 55 -6.45 5.28 16.14
C PRO A 55 -5.91 4.88 14.77
N VAL A 56 -6.66 4.03 14.07
CA VAL A 56 -6.40 3.76 12.64
C VAL A 56 -7.01 4.88 11.82
N HIS A 57 -6.26 5.38 10.84
CA HIS A 57 -6.71 6.32 9.82
C HIS A 57 -7.42 5.57 8.70
N THR A 58 -8.70 5.23 8.92
CA THR A 58 -9.53 4.53 7.93
C THR A 58 -9.83 5.40 6.71
N ASP A 59 -9.86 6.71 6.89
CA ASP A 59 -10.03 7.72 5.85
C ASP A 59 -8.91 7.66 4.79
N ILE A 60 -7.65 7.51 5.23
CA ILE A 60 -6.51 7.38 4.30
C ILE A 60 -6.60 6.05 3.54
N ILE A 61 -6.98 4.95 4.20
CA ILE A 61 -7.18 3.65 3.54
C ILE A 61 -8.28 3.79 2.47
N HIS A 62 -9.41 4.39 2.83
CA HIS A 62 -10.53 4.61 1.92
C HIS A 62 -10.12 5.46 0.71
N TYR A 63 -9.47 6.60 0.95
CA TYR A 63 -8.97 7.50 -0.10
C TYR A 63 -8.08 6.78 -1.12
N VAL A 64 -7.15 5.94 -0.64
CA VAL A 64 -6.25 5.17 -1.50
C VAL A 64 -7.00 4.07 -2.23
N SER A 65 -7.91 3.36 -1.56
CA SER A 65 -8.66 2.24 -2.15
C SER A 65 -9.50 2.66 -3.34
N GLU A 66 -10.17 3.83 -3.28
CA GLU A 66 -10.97 4.36 -4.39
C GLU A 66 -10.13 4.75 -5.62
N ARG A 67 -8.83 4.97 -5.46
CA ARG A 67 -7.92 5.50 -6.49
C ARG A 67 -6.88 4.48 -6.96
N THR A 68 -6.98 3.25 -6.48
CA THR A 68 -6.04 2.16 -6.79
C THR A 68 -6.75 1.11 -7.64
N PRO A 69 -6.19 0.68 -8.79
CA PRO A 69 -6.87 -0.24 -9.70
C PRO A 69 -6.76 -1.73 -9.29
N ILE A 70 -6.16 -2.03 -8.13
CA ILE A 70 -5.98 -3.37 -7.59
C ILE A 70 -6.60 -3.47 -6.20
N PRO A 71 -6.91 -4.68 -5.70
CA PRO A 71 -7.40 -4.87 -4.33
C PRO A 71 -6.45 -4.26 -3.28
N VAL A 72 -7.06 -3.51 -2.36
CA VAL A 72 -6.43 -2.89 -1.17
C VAL A 72 -6.98 -3.55 0.08
#